data_AF-A0A958KM10-F1
#
_entry.id   AF-A0A958KM10-F1
#
_cell.length_a   1.000
_cell.length_b   1.000
_cell.length_c   1.000
_cell.angle_alpha   90.00
_cell.angle_beta   90.00
_cell.angle_gamma   90.00
#
_symmetry.space_group_name_H-M   'P 1'
#
loop_
_entity.id
_entity.type
_entity.pdbx_description
1 polymer ?
#
loop_
_entity_poly.entity_id
_entity_poly.type
_entity_poly.pdbx_seq_one_letter_code
_entity_poly.pdbx_strand_id
1 'polypeptide(L)'
;MVERIEQSLPRRSRLNVETALASALFLALLIQVGLRIHLVGKGYEVAAVQNELLEYDAELRQLRADYASLHRPARLKQIAKSHGLSAMGEGQIRYIEERRGL
;
A
#
# COMPACT_ATOMS: atom_id res chain seq x y z
N MET A 1 63.25 -36.49 20.92
CA MET A 1 62.39 -36.36 22.10
C MET A 1 61.01 -36.03 21.58
N VAL A 2 60.28 -37.10 21.27
CA VAL A 2 59.03 -37.11 20.52
C VAL A 2 57.94 -37.34 21.56
N GLU A 3 57.09 -36.36 21.83
CA GLU A 3 55.81 -36.62 22.49
C GLU A 3 54.74 -35.61 22.08
N ARG A 4 54.28 -35.82 20.85
CA ARG A 4 52.85 -36.04 20.55
C ARG A 4 51.89 -34.99 21.13
N ILE A 5 51.89 -33.83 20.47
CA ILE A 5 50.76 -32.90 20.41
C ILE A 5 49.61 -33.59 19.65
N GLU A 6 48.96 -34.58 20.25
CA GLU A 6 47.69 -35.11 19.75
C GLU A 6 46.84 -35.50 20.96
N GLN A 7 46.42 -34.49 21.73
CA GLN A 7 45.27 -34.64 22.60
C GLN A 7 44.04 -34.83 21.71
N SER A 8 43.78 -36.07 21.35
CA SER A 8 42.51 -36.50 20.78
C SER A 8 41.41 -36.21 21.79
N LEU A 9 40.67 -35.13 21.58
CA LEU A 9 39.36 -34.91 22.21
C LEU A 9 38.60 -36.25 22.23
N PRO A 10 38.14 -36.73 23.40
CA PRO A 10 37.52 -38.04 23.51
C PRO A 10 36.38 -38.13 22.49
N ARG A 11 36.24 -39.27 21.81
CA ARG A 11 35.28 -39.46 20.70
C ARG A 11 33.86 -38.97 21.04
N ARG A 12 33.46 -39.04 22.31
CA ARG A 12 32.20 -38.48 22.85
C ARG A 12 32.12 -36.95 22.82
N SER A 13 33.19 -36.21 23.11
CA SER A 13 33.16 -34.74 23.09
C SER A 13 33.05 -34.19 21.67
N ARG A 14 33.66 -34.85 20.68
CA ARG A 14 33.52 -34.47 19.26
C ARG A 14 32.08 -34.63 18.76
N LEU A 15 31.44 -35.76 19.08
CA LEU A 15 30.03 -36.01 18.74
C LEU A 15 29.08 -35.00 19.40
N ASN A 16 29.33 -34.63 20.67
CA ASN A 16 28.54 -33.61 21.36
C ASN A 16 28.71 -32.21 20.74
N VAL A 17 29.90 -31.87 20.25
CA VAL A 17 30.16 -30.60 19.57
C VAL A 17 29.51 -30.57 18.19
N GLU A 18 29.62 -31.65 17.42
CA GLU A 18 28.99 -31.75 16.10
C GLU A 18 27.45 -31.66 16.19
N THR A 19 26.84 -32.35 17.15
CA THR A 19 25.40 -32.29 17.39
C THR A 19 24.95 -30.92 17.94
N ALA A 20 25.74 -30.29 18.79
CA ALA A 20 25.48 -28.91 19.24
C ALA A 20 25.57 -27.91 18.07
N LEU A 21 26.54 -28.07 17.17
CA LEU A 21 26.68 -27.22 15.99
C LEU A 21 25.51 -27.43 15.02
N ALA A 22 25.14 -28.69 14.76
CA ALA A 22 24.02 -29.02 13.89
C ALA A 22 22.69 -28.48 14.43
N SER A 23 22.44 -28.60 15.73
CA SER A 23 21.23 -28.07 16.37
C SER A 23 21.21 -26.54 16.37
N ALA A 24 22.35 -25.87 16.62
CA ALA A 24 22.45 -24.42 16.53
C ALA A 24 22.19 -23.91 15.11
N LEU A 25 22.76 -24.56 14.08
CA LEU A 25 22.51 -24.22 12.68
C LEU A 25 21.04 -24.44 12.31
N PHE A 26 20.44 -25.54 12.76
CA PHE A 26 19.03 -25.82 12.51
C PHE A 26 18.12 -24.75 13.15
N LEU A 27 18.39 -24.36 14.39
CA LEU A 27 17.68 -23.26 15.07
C LEU A 27 17.84 -21.93 14.33
N ALA A 28 19.06 -21.60 13.91
CA ALA A 28 19.32 -20.38 13.14
C ALA A 28 18.51 -20.36 11.83
N LEU A 29 18.39 -21.50 11.16
CA LEU A 29 17.63 -21.65 9.93
C LEU A 29 16.12 -21.45 10.17
N LEU A 30 15.58 -22.01 11.25
CA LEU A 30 14.18 -21.78 11.65
C LEU A 30 13.90 -20.30 11.96
N ILE A 31 14.79 -19.64 12.69
CA ILE A 31 14.67 -18.20 12.99
C ILE A 31 14.69 -17.39 11.69
N GLN A 32 15.61 -17.70 10.78
CA GLN A 32 15.72 -17.02 9.49
C GLN A 32 14.46 -17.18 8.64
N VAL A 33 13.86 -18.37 8.60
CA VAL A 33 12.61 -18.62 7.90
C VAL A 33 11.46 -17.86 8.56
N GLY A 34 11.36 -17.88 9.88
CA GLY A 34 10.34 -17.11 10.62
C GLY A 34 10.42 -15.61 10.34
N LEU A 35 11.62 -15.05 10.38
CA LEU A 35 11.87 -13.64 10.04
C LEU A 35 11.50 -13.33 8.58
N ARG A 36 11.88 -14.20 7.64
CA ARG A 36 11.53 -14.06 6.22
C ARG A 36 10.03 -14.01 6.00
N ILE A 37 9.27 -14.91 6.64
CA ILE A 37 7.80 -14.93 6.54
C ILE A 37 7.21 -13.62 7.07
N HIS A 38 7.68 -13.15 8.23
CA HIS A 38 7.20 -11.90 8.80
C HIS A 38 7.50 -10.69 7.89
N LEU A 39 8.71 -10.62 7.33
CA LEU A 39 9.12 -9.58 6.39
C LEU A 39 8.28 -9.59 5.11
N VAL A 40 7.99 -10.77 4.56
CA VAL A 40 7.12 -10.91 3.38
C VAL A 40 5.71 -10.44 3.69
N GLY A 41 5.14 -10.81 4.84
CA GLY A 41 3.84 -10.31 5.29
C GLY A 41 3.79 -8.79 5.37
N LYS A 42 4.83 -8.17 5.95
CA LYS A 42 4.96 -6.70 5.98
C LYS A 42 5.11 -6.09 4.60
N GLY A 43 5.79 -6.76 3.67
CA GLY A 43 5.86 -6.35 2.27
C GLY A 43 4.48 -6.29 1.60
N TYR A 44 3.61 -7.27 1.87
CA TYR A 44 2.22 -7.24 1.37
C TYR A 44 1.38 -6.12 1.98
N GLU A 45 1.50 -5.87 3.28
CA GLU A 45 0.81 -4.75 3.93
C GLU A 45 1.23 -3.41 3.30
N VAL A 46 2.53 -3.20 3.09
CA VAL A 46 3.05 -1.98 2.44
C VAL A 46 2.54 -1.85 1.01
N ALA A 47 2.53 -2.95 0.24
CA ALA A 47 2.02 -2.94 -1.12
C ALA A 47 0.52 -2.61 -1.19
N ALA A 48 -0.28 -3.14 -0.25
CA ALA A 48 -1.70 -2.84 -0.16
C ALA A 48 -1.95 -1.34 0.11
N VAL A 49 -1.27 -0.78 1.12
CA VAL A 49 -1.39 0.66 1.45
C VAL A 49 -0.91 1.56 0.30
N GLN A 50 0.14 1.15 -0.43
CA GLN A 50 0.59 1.90 -1.61
C GLN A 50 -0.45 1.92 -2.73
N ASN A 51 -1.13 0.80 -2.97
CA ASN A 51 -2.20 0.74 -3.97
C ASN A 51 -3.39 1.62 -3.56
N GLU A 52 -3.82 1.58 -2.30
CA GLU A 52 -4.87 2.48 -1.79
C GLU A 52 -4.47 3.96 -1.97
N LEU A 53 -3.21 4.30 -1.70
CA LEU A 53 -2.72 5.67 -1.90
C LEU A 53 -2.75 6.09 -3.36
N LEU A 54 -2.43 5.19 -4.30
CA LEU A 54 -2.52 5.46 -5.73
C LEU A 54 -3.96 5.67 -6.20
N GLU A 55 -4.90 4.88 -5.68
CA GLU A 55 -6.33 5.04 -5.96
C GLU A 55 -6.84 6.40 -5.47
N TYR A 56 -6.54 6.77 -4.22
CA TYR A 56 -6.93 8.06 -3.67
C TYR A 56 -6.29 9.24 -4.40
N ASP A 57 -5.03 9.13 -4.83
CA ASP A 57 -4.40 10.21 -5.58
C ASP A 57 -5.02 10.35 -6.99
N ALA A 58 -5.42 9.25 -7.63
CA ALA A 58 -6.16 9.29 -8.89
C ALA A 58 -7.52 9.98 -8.73
N GLU A 59 -8.30 9.60 -7.71
CA GLU A 59 -9.58 10.25 -7.38
C GLU A 59 -9.40 11.74 -7.09
N LEU A 60 -8.39 12.10 -6.30
CA LEU A 60 -8.11 13.49 -5.94
C LEU A 60 -7.77 14.33 -7.17
N ARG A 61 -6.99 13.78 -8.12
CA ARG A 61 -6.67 14.47 -9.38
C ARG A 61 -7.92 14.67 -10.23
N GLN A 62 -8.79 13.66 -10.32
CA GLN A 62 -10.06 13.77 -11.04
C GLN A 62 -10.95 14.84 -10.40
N LEU A 63 -11.12 14.80 -9.08
CA LEU A 63 -11.92 15.77 -8.36
C LEU A 63 -11.37 17.20 -8.50
N ARG A 64 -10.04 17.38 -8.49
CA ARG A 64 -9.40 18.68 -8.76
C ARG A 64 -9.67 19.16 -10.19
N ALA A 65 -9.66 18.27 -11.17
CA ALA A 65 -9.98 18.61 -12.56
C ALA A 65 -11.45 19.03 -12.70
N ASP A 66 -12.36 18.29 -12.08
CA ASP A 66 -13.79 18.60 -12.06
C ASP A 66 -14.05 19.93 -11.36
N TYR A 67 -13.45 20.13 -10.19
CA TYR A 67 -13.52 21.41 -9.46
C TYR A 67 -12.99 22.57 -10.31
N ALA A 68 -11.84 22.41 -10.96
CA ALA A 68 -11.28 23.45 -11.84
C ALA A 68 -12.18 23.72 -13.07
N SER A 69 -12.89 22.71 -13.56
CA SER A 69 -13.89 22.85 -14.62
C SER A 69 -15.11 23.65 -14.13
N LEU A 70 -15.63 23.29 -12.95
CA LEU A 70 -16.76 23.95 -12.30
C LEU A 70 -16.45 25.41 -11.92
N HIS A 71 -15.23 25.70 -11.47
CA HIS A 71 -14.79 27.05 -11.09
C HIS A 71 -14.40 27.94 -12.27
N ARG A 72 -14.45 27.45 -13.51
CA ARG A 72 -14.28 28.26 -14.72
C ARG A 72 -15.63 28.43 -15.44
N PRO A 73 -16.55 29.26 -14.92
CA PRO A 73 -17.89 29.43 -15.47
C PRO A 73 -17.89 29.91 -16.94
N ALA A 74 -16.83 30.59 -17.38
CA ALA A 74 -16.64 30.97 -18.78
C ALA A 74 -16.48 29.75 -19.72
N ARG A 75 -15.83 28.68 -19.26
CA ARG A 75 -15.64 27.43 -20.01
C ARG A 75 -16.94 26.64 -20.10
N LEU A 76 -17.70 26.59 -18.99
CA LEU A 76 -19.05 26.00 -18.97
C LEU A 76 -20.00 26.73 -19.94
N LYS A 77 -19.95 28.08 -19.99
CA LYS A 77 -20.72 28.86 -20.97
C LYS A 77 -20.30 28.58 -22.42
N GLN A 78 -19.01 28.38 -22.70
CA GLN A 78 -18.52 28.00 -24.03
C GLN A 78 -18.98 26.60 -24.44
N ILE A 79 -18.90 25.61 -23.54
CA ILE A 79 -19.34 24.23 -23.78
C ILE A 79 -20.86 24.17 -23.96
N ALA A 80 -21.62 24.88 -23.13
CA ALA A 80 -23.07 25.02 -23.31
C ALA A 80 -23.39 25.56 -24.71
N LYS A 81 -22.71 26.63 -25.12
CA LYS A 81 -22.89 27.23 -26.45
C LYS A 81 -22.51 26.27 -27.60
N SER A 82 -21.48 25.42 -27.45
CA SER A 82 -21.13 24.41 -28.47
C SER A 82 -22.14 23.27 -28.57
N HIS A 83 -22.92 23.01 -27.52
CA HIS A 83 -24.04 22.07 -27.53
C HIS A 83 -25.39 22.74 -27.86
N GLY A 84 -25.38 23.99 -28.33
CA GLY A 84 -26.60 24.74 -28.66
C GLY A 84 -27.40 25.22 -27.44
N LEU A 85 -26.86 25.07 -26.24
CA LEU A 85 -27.46 25.55 -25.00
C LEU A 85 -27.09 27.02 -24.80
N SER A 86 -28.09 27.90 -24.93
CA SER A 86 -27.98 29.32 -24.56
C SER A 86 -28.23 29.50 -23.06
N ALA A 87 -27.69 30.58 -22.48
CA ALA A 87 -28.09 31.00 -21.14
C ALA A 87 -29.61 31.15 -21.11
N MET A 88 -30.26 30.40 -20.21
CA MET A 88 -31.69 30.55 -19.93
C MET A 88 -31.94 31.99 -19.47
N GLY A 89 -32.91 32.66 -20.10
CA GLY A 89 -33.35 33.99 -19.66
C GLY A 89 -33.93 33.93 -18.25
N GLU A 90 -33.88 35.04 -17.52
CA GLU A 90 -34.25 35.17 -16.10
C GLU A 90 -35.66 34.64 -15.76
N GLY A 91 -36.55 34.45 -16.74
CA GLY A 91 -37.89 33.89 -16.57
C GLY A 91 -38.02 32.36 -16.68
N GLN A 92 -36.94 31.61 -16.92
CA GLN A 92 -37.02 30.16 -17.20
C GLN A 92 -36.73 29.26 -15.98
N ILE A 93 -36.29 29.83 -14.86
CA ILE A 93 -36.08 29.10 -13.61
C ILE A 93 -37.36 29.18 -12.77
N ARG A 94 -38.19 28.13 -12.82
CA ARG A 94 -39.34 28.00 -11.94
C ARG A 94 -38.91 27.25 -10.67
N TYR A 95 -38.69 28.00 -9.59
CA TYR A 95 -38.55 27.39 -8.27
C TYR A 95 -39.88 26.73 -7.89
N ILE A 96 -39.87 25.41 -7.73
CA ILE A 96 -41.02 24.70 -7.16
C ILE A 96 -40.91 24.90 -5.65
N GLU A 97 -41.71 25.81 -5.09
CA GLU A 97 -41.89 25.88 -3.65
C GLU A 97 -42.51 24.57 -3.19
N GLU A 98 -41.70 23.76 -2.51
CA GLU A 98 -42.16 22.58 -1.79
C GLU A 98 -43.04 23.05 -0.64
N ARG A 99 -44.36 23.03 -0.86
CA ARG A 99 -45.36 23.31 0.16
C ARG A 99 -45.22 22.24 1.25
N ARG A 100 -44.45 22.53 2.31
CA ARG A 100 -44.56 21.81 3.57
C ARG A 100 -45.95 22.06 4.13
N GLY A 101 -46.83 21.07 3.96
CA GLY A 101 -48.08 20.99 4.69
C GLY A 101 -47.77 20.82 6.18
N LEU A 102 -48.23 21.77 6.97
CA LEU A 102 -48.52 21.65 8.40
C LEU A 102 -50.01 21.92 8.56
#